data_AF-A0A7K1Z827-F1
#
_entry.id   AF-A0A7K1Z827-F1
#
_cell.length_a   1.000
_cell.length_b   1.000
_cell.length_c   1.000
_cell.angle_alpha   90.00
_cell.angle_beta   90.00
_cell.angle_gamma   90.00
#
_symmetry.space_group_name_H-M   'P 1'
#
loop_
_entity.id
_entity.type
_entity.pdbx_description
1 polymer ?
#
loop_
_entity_poly.entity_id
_entity_poly.type
_entity_poly.pdbx_seq_one_letter_code
_entity_poly.pdbx_strand_id
1 'polypeptide(L)' 'MTDKFASAAQLMSQVLGADGYPFAVIDHPISSATAAELSQQARRAAAACATILTKPLADDMS' A
#
# COMPACT_ATOMS: atom_id res chain seq x y z
N MET A 1 7.42 -6.64 -1.73
CA MET A 1 7.52 -6.39 -0.30
C MET A 1 7.48 -7.73 0.40
N THR A 2 8.40 -7.99 1.33
CA THR A 2 8.19 -9.08 2.28
C THR A 2 7.23 -8.58 3.36
N ASP A 3 6.38 -9.45 3.90
CA ASP A 3 5.34 -9.07 4.89
C ASP A 3 5.90 -8.25 6.06
N LYS A 4 7.16 -8.51 6.43
CA LYS A 4 7.87 -7.79 7.49
C LYS A 4 7.96 -6.28 7.25
N PHE A 5 8.14 -5.84 6.00
CA PHE A 5 8.21 -4.42 5.68
C PHE A 5 6.84 -3.73 5.74
N ALA A 6 5.77 -4.43 5.34
CA ALA A 6 4.42 -3.89 5.44
C ALA A 6 4.02 -3.71 6.91
N SER A 7 4.30 -4.70 7.76
CA SER A 7 4.06 -4.59 9.21
C SER A 7 4.90 -3.48 9.85
N ALA A 8 6.16 -3.32 9.43
CA ALA A 8 7.00 -2.23 9.91
C ALA A 8 6.48 -0.85 9.46
N ALA A 9 6.04 -0.71 8.20
CA ALA A 9 5.44 0.52 7.70
C ALA A 9 4.16 0.87 8.47
N GLN A 10 3.31 -0.12 8.76
CA GLN A 10 2.10 0.06 9.56
C GLN A 10 2.42 0.47 11.00
N LEU A 11 3.44 -0.12 11.61
CA LEU A 11 3.87 0.27 12.96
C LEU A 11 4.44 1.70 12.97
N MET A 12 5.22 2.05 11.95
CA MET A 12 5.80 3.40 11.84
C MET A 12 4.74 4.46 11.56
N SER A 13 3.68 4.14 10.80
CA SER A 13 2.59 5.09 10.59
C SER A 13 1.91 5.44 11.91
N GLN A 14 1.69 4.45 12.79
CA GLN A 14 1.15 4.69 14.13
C GLN A 14 2.08 5.54 15.00
N VAL A 15 3.38 5.22 15.04
CA VAL A 15 4.37 5.96 15.84
C VAL A 15 4.49 7.42 15.40
N LEU A 16 4.34 7.69 14.11
CA LEU A 16 4.50 9.02 13.52
C LEU A 16 3.18 9.83 13.42
N GLY A 17 2.06 9.30 13.92
CA GLY A 17 0.75 9.97 13.85
C GLY A 17 0.14 9.98 12.44
N ALA A 18 0.48 9.00 11.61
CA ALA A 18 -0.03 8.79 10.26
C ALA A 18 -0.85 7.49 10.15
N ASP A 19 -1.45 7.00 11.24
CA ASP A 19 -2.26 5.78 11.31
C ASP A 19 -3.49 5.79 10.38
N GLY A 20 -3.99 6.97 10.04
CA GLY A 20 -5.06 7.19 9.05
C GLY A 20 -4.61 7.27 7.59
N TYR A 21 -3.31 7.14 7.28
CA TYR A 21 -2.78 7.27 5.92
C TYR A 21 -2.44 5.88 5.33
N PRO A 22 -3.36 5.25 4.59
CA PRO A 22 -3.13 3.94 4.00
C PRO A 22 -2.07 3.97 2.88
N PHE A 23 -1.46 2.83 2.62
CA PHE A 23 -0.45 2.65 1.57
C PHE A 23 -0.75 1.42 0.70
N ALA A 24 -0.26 1.45 -0.55
CA ALA A 24 -0.31 0.29 -1.44
C ALA A 24 0.98 -0.53 -1.35
N VAL A 25 0.87 -1.85 -1.54
CA VAL A 25 2.00 -2.79 -1.47
C VAL A 25 2.19 -3.46 -2.82
N ILE A 26 3.45 -3.59 -3.23
CA ILE A 26 3.88 -4.43 -4.36
C ILE A 26 4.65 -5.60 -3.76
N ASP A 27 4.30 -6.84 -4.12
CA ASP A 27 4.88 -8.06 -3.55
C ASP A 27 6.34 -8.30 -3.99
N HIS A 28 7.11 -9.05 -3.19
CA HIS A 28 8.49 -9.45 -3.54
C HIS A 28 8.47 -10.92 -3.95
N PRO A 29 9.38 -11.36 -4.84
CA PRO A 29 10.42 -10.59 -5.51
C PRO A 29 9.96 -9.85 -6.76
N ILE A 30 10.44 -8.61 -6.92
CA ILE A 30 10.31 -7.86 -8.19
C ILE A 30 11.38 -8.35 -9.18
N SER A 31 12.60 -8.62 -8.69
CA SER A 31 13.76 -8.94 -9.52
C SER A 31 13.65 -10.25 -10.30
N SER A 32 12.83 -11.19 -9.86
CA SER A 32 12.62 -12.47 -10.54
C SER A 32 11.19 -12.65 -11.05
N ALA A 33 10.36 -11.61 -11.01
CA ALA A 33 9.02 -11.64 -11.57
C ALA A 33 9.07 -11.49 -13.10
N THR A 34 8.23 -12.25 -13.78
CA THR A 34 8.00 -12.11 -15.22
C THR A 34 7.28 -10.80 -15.54
N ALA A 35 7.33 -10.36 -16.80
CA ALA A 35 6.59 -9.17 -17.24
C ALA A 35 5.08 -9.28 -17.01
N ALA A 36 4.51 -10.49 -17.13
CA ALA A 36 3.09 -10.75 -16.87
C ALA A 36 2.75 -10.57 -15.38
N GLU A 37 3.57 -11.11 -14.49
CA GLU A 37 3.42 -10.96 -13.04
C GLU A 37 3.60 -9.50 -12.61
N LEU A 38 4.60 -8.80 -13.14
CA LEU A 38 4.80 -7.37 -12.90
C LEU A 38 3.61 -6.54 -13.38
N SER A 39 3.07 -6.85 -14.56
CA SER A 39 1.88 -6.17 -15.07
C SER A 39 0.65 -6.40 -14.19
N GLN A 40 0.49 -7.62 -13.64
CA GLN A 40 -0.59 -7.92 -12.72
C GLN A 40 -0.43 -7.19 -11.39
N GLN A 41 0.77 -7.20 -10.81
CA GLN A 41 1.10 -6.48 -9.58
C GLN A 41 0.89 -4.97 -9.74
N ALA A 42 1.34 -4.39 -10.86
CA ALA A 42 1.14 -2.98 -11.17
C ALA A 42 -0.35 -2.62 -11.23
N ARG A 43 -1.18 -3.45 -11.88
CA ARG A 43 -2.64 -3.25 -11.90
C ARG A 43 -3.25 -3.29 -10.50
N ARG A 44 -2.84 -4.24 -9.65
CA ARG A 44 -3.32 -4.34 -8.26
C ARG A 44 -2.94 -3.10 -7.45
N ALA A 45 -1.66 -2.69 -7.51
CA ALA A 45 -1.17 -1.52 -6.80
C ALA A 45 -1.86 -0.23 -7.28
N ALA A 46 -2.04 -0.05 -8.58
CA ALA A 46 -2.75 1.11 -9.13
C ALA A 46 -4.21 1.18 -8.66
N ALA A 47 -4.92 0.06 -8.62
CA ALA A 47 -6.29 0.00 -8.09
C ALA A 47 -6.34 0.32 -6.58
N ALA A 48 -5.38 -0.17 -5.80
CA ALA A 48 -5.26 0.17 -4.38
C ALA A 48 -4.99 1.67 -4.20
N CYS A 49 -4.05 2.25 -4.96
CA CYS A 49 -3.78 3.70 -4.93
C CYS A 49 -5.02 4.52 -5.30
N ALA A 50 -5.74 4.14 -6.37
CA ALA A 50 -6.98 4.80 -6.74
C ALA A 50 -7.98 4.79 -5.57
N THR A 51 -8.16 3.63 -4.92
CA THR A 51 -9.03 3.49 -3.74
C THR A 51 -8.60 4.41 -2.61
N ILE A 52 -7.30 4.49 -2.31
CA ILE A 52 -6.75 5.38 -1.27
C ILE A 52 -7.03 6.85 -1.59
N LEU A 53 -6.84 7.26 -2.84
CA LEU A 53 -6.95 8.65 -3.28
C LEU A 53 -8.40 9.12 -3.47
N THR A 54 -9.32 8.20 -3.78
CA THR A 54 -10.72 8.56 -4.09
C THR A 54 -11.70 8.21 -2.98
N LYS A 55 -11.29 7.46 -1.96
CA LYS A 55 -12.15 7.23 -0.80
C LYS A 55 -12.29 8.56 -0.05
N PRO A 56 -13.52 9.03 0.25
CA PRO A 56 -13.68 10.18 1.11
C PRO A 56 -12.95 9.89 2.42
N LEU A 57 -12.08 10.81 2.85
CA LEU A 57 -11.60 10.81 4.24
C LEU A 57 -12.88 10.84 5.08
N ALA A 58 -13.16 9.75 5.80
CA ALA A 58 -14.33 9.71 6.66
C ALA A 58 -14.25 10.92 7.57
N ASP A 59 -15.34 11.68 7.61
CA ASP A 59 -15.53 12.83 8.51
C ASP A 59 -15.11 12.45 9.93
N ASP A 60 -13.92 12.87 10.36
CA ASP A 60 -13.49 12.80 11.76
C ASP A 60 -12.41 13.87 12.03
N MET A 61 -12.84 15.12 11.87
CA MET A 61 -12.38 16.27 12.65
C MET A 61 -13.52 16.74 13.57
N SER A 62 -14.18 15.82 14.27
CA SER A 62 -15.16 16.13 15.32
C SER A 62 -14.57 15.93 16.71
#